data_AF-A0A532ED12-F1
#
_entry.id   AF-A0A532ED12-F1
#
_cell.length_a   1.000
_cell.length_b   1.000
_cell.length_c   1.000
_cell.angle_alpha   90.00
_cell.angle_beta   90.00
_cell.angle_gamma   90.00
#
_symmetry.space_group_name_H-M   'P 1'
#
loop_
_entity.id
_entity.type
_entity.pdbx_description
1 polymer ?
#
loop_
_entity_poly.entity_id
_entity_poly.type
_entity_poly.pdbx_seq_one_letter_code
_entity_poly.pdbx_strand_id
1 'polypeptide(L)'
;MKVLVISAAYPPMHAGEATNTYHLCRQLTERGIDIHVLTSVGNVGTDDPRIRVYPIMQTWGWLELLRVRSFLKNCSPDAVFLMYIGLMYKFHPMVTFLPTLSKGLFPNVPFVTRYESAFVGADPSKTGIVSRLFRKLMVQWAGGKDVAYSSGTLLRDSDAVIALCERHRAMLLEEWPPVSQKVALIPPPPNLFIASNAGGMARERGRTRLGVTAGEFVVTFFGYLYPIKGIETLLRAFASVSAQRPEARLLFIGGKVGLDVEGGVSYFDEMQALKLAAEWFSWETATEKTLTALRPRLSDKVV
;
A
#
# COMPACT_ATOMS: atom_id res chain seq x y z
N MET A 1 1.76 30.11 -2.25
CA MET A 1 2.62 29.06 -1.67
C MET A 1 2.71 27.90 -2.65
N LYS A 2 3.92 27.61 -3.11
CA LYS A 2 4.25 26.49 -3.99
C LYS A 2 4.67 25.29 -3.16
N VAL A 3 3.93 24.19 -3.27
CA VAL A 3 4.24 22.94 -2.57
C VAL A 3 4.69 21.90 -3.58
N LEU A 4 5.88 21.34 -3.36
CA LEU A 4 6.35 20.17 -4.09
C LEU A 4 5.94 18.90 -3.35
N VAL A 5 5.05 18.12 -3.94
CA VAL A 5 4.72 16.76 -3.52
C VAL A 5 5.65 15.78 -4.21
N ILE A 6 6.32 14.91 -3.45
CA ILE A 6 7.18 13.84 -3.96
C ILE A 6 6.48 12.52 -3.71
N SER A 7 6.16 11.77 -4.77
CA SER A 7 5.56 10.44 -4.67
C SER A 7 5.96 9.54 -5.84
N ALA A 8 6.46 8.35 -5.55
CA ALA A 8 6.69 7.33 -6.58
C ALA A 8 5.39 6.76 -7.18
N ALA A 9 4.26 6.91 -6.47
CA ALA A 9 2.95 6.43 -6.88
C ALA A 9 2.01 7.61 -7.19
N TYR A 10 1.65 7.74 -8.45
CA TYR A 10 0.73 8.78 -8.92
C TYR A 10 -0.01 8.27 -10.17
N PRO A 11 -1.25 8.74 -10.47
CA PRO A 11 -1.98 8.28 -11.66
C PRO A 11 -1.15 8.40 -12.95
N PRO A 12 -1.36 7.52 -13.95
CA PRO A 12 -2.38 6.48 -14.03
C PRO A 12 -2.05 5.17 -13.28
N MET A 13 -1.02 5.13 -12.42
CA MET A 13 -0.74 3.94 -11.62
C MET A 13 -1.97 3.49 -10.81
N HIS A 14 -2.36 2.22 -10.97
CA HIS A 14 -3.46 1.61 -10.22
C HIS A 14 -3.00 1.12 -8.84
N ALA A 15 -2.78 2.08 -7.93
CA ALA A 15 -2.44 1.81 -6.53
C ALA A 15 -3.26 2.72 -5.60
N GLY A 16 -3.57 2.24 -4.39
CA GLY A 16 -4.32 3.04 -3.41
C GLY A 16 -3.56 4.31 -3.03
N GLU A 17 -2.25 4.23 -2.99
CA GLU A 17 -1.31 5.32 -2.69
C GLU A 17 -1.31 6.37 -3.80
N ALA A 18 -1.40 5.95 -5.07
CA ALA A 18 -1.51 6.86 -6.21
C ALA A 18 -2.82 7.66 -6.17
N THR A 19 -3.95 6.97 -5.93
CA THR A 19 -5.26 7.61 -5.75
C THR A 19 -5.26 8.57 -4.56
N ASN A 20 -4.66 8.18 -3.43
CA ASN A 20 -4.58 9.03 -2.24
C ASN A 20 -3.75 10.29 -2.50
N THR A 21 -2.59 10.14 -3.15
CA THR A 21 -1.72 11.27 -3.53
C THR A 21 -2.48 12.26 -4.40
N TYR A 22 -3.20 11.77 -5.42
CA TYR A 22 -4.00 12.63 -6.31
C TYR A 22 -5.10 13.38 -5.55
N HIS A 23 -5.87 12.69 -4.71
CA HIS A 23 -6.94 13.35 -3.94
C HIS A 23 -6.39 14.40 -2.97
N LEU A 24 -5.26 14.13 -2.32
CA LEU A 24 -4.60 15.11 -1.48
C LEU A 24 -4.17 16.35 -2.29
N CYS A 25 -3.50 16.14 -3.42
CA CYS A 25 -3.08 17.23 -4.31
C CYS A 25 -4.28 18.08 -4.75
N ARG A 26 -5.36 17.45 -5.21
CA ARG A 26 -6.58 18.13 -5.63
C ARG A 26 -7.21 18.95 -4.49
N GLN A 27 -7.31 18.39 -3.29
CA GLN A 27 -7.86 19.09 -2.13
C GLN A 27 -7.01 20.30 -1.71
N LEU A 28 -5.69 20.24 -1.87
CA LEU A 28 -4.79 21.37 -1.61
C LEU A 28 -4.92 22.45 -2.68
N THR A 29 -5.03 22.06 -3.95
CA THR A 29 -5.31 22.97 -5.07
C THR A 29 -6.66 23.68 -4.88
N GLU A 30 -7.70 22.99 -4.43
CA GLU A 30 -9.01 23.59 -4.11
C GLU A 30 -8.93 24.67 -3.01
N ARG A 31 -7.85 24.68 -2.22
CA ARG A 31 -7.54 25.69 -1.21
C ARG A 31 -6.56 26.77 -1.69
N GLY A 32 -6.32 26.85 -3.00
CA GLY A 32 -5.46 27.89 -3.61
C GLY A 32 -3.95 27.64 -3.49
N ILE A 33 -3.53 26.41 -3.17
CA ILE A 33 -2.11 26.04 -3.12
C ILE A 33 -1.62 25.66 -4.53
N ASP A 34 -0.45 26.19 -4.93
CA ASP A 34 0.20 25.83 -6.20
C ASP A 34 0.91 24.48 -6.03
N ILE A 35 0.34 23.42 -6.60
CA ILE A 35 0.81 22.04 -6.42
C ILE A 35 1.67 21.58 -7.59
N HIS A 36 2.86 21.12 -7.24
CA HIS A 36 3.84 20.51 -8.12
C HIS A 36 4.06 19.07 -7.66
N VAL A 37 4.05 18.09 -8.56
CA VAL A 37 4.21 16.66 -8.22
C VAL A 37 5.43 16.10 -8.93
N LEU A 38 6.47 15.72 -8.19
CA LEU A 38 7.61 14.95 -8.73
C LEU A 38 7.32 13.45 -8.58
N THR A 39 7.29 12.74 -9.71
CA THR A 39 6.91 11.32 -9.74
C THR A 39 7.69 10.51 -10.78
N SER A 40 7.43 9.21 -10.79
CA SER A 40 8.02 8.23 -11.70
C SER A 40 7.58 8.48 -13.15
N VAL A 41 8.45 8.15 -14.11
CA VAL A 41 8.08 8.16 -15.54
C VAL A 41 6.85 7.27 -15.77
N GLY A 42 5.92 7.74 -16.60
CA GLY A 42 4.64 7.08 -16.87
C GLY A 42 3.50 7.55 -15.96
N ASN A 43 3.79 8.10 -14.79
CA ASN A 43 2.78 8.64 -13.87
C ASN A 43 2.39 10.09 -14.25
N VAL A 44 1.72 10.26 -15.38
CA VAL A 44 1.44 11.57 -15.98
C VAL A 44 0.32 12.38 -15.30
N GLY A 45 -0.42 11.78 -14.37
CA GLY A 45 -1.57 12.39 -13.71
C GLY A 45 -2.92 12.07 -14.38
N THR A 46 -3.89 12.96 -14.22
CA THR A 46 -5.29 12.82 -14.68
C THR A 46 -5.74 14.02 -15.51
N ASP A 47 -4.80 14.72 -16.16
CA ASP A 47 -5.03 15.92 -16.96
C ASP A 47 -5.67 17.11 -16.20
N ASP A 48 -5.62 17.13 -14.86
CA ASP A 48 -6.03 18.31 -14.09
C ASP A 48 -5.03 19.45 -14.29
N PRO A 49 -5.37 20.55 -15.01
CA PRO A 49 -4.42 21.59 -15.38
C PRO A 49 -3.92 22.41 -14.17
N ARG A 50 -4.57 22.25 -13.02
CA ARG A 50 -4.21 22.95 -11.78
C ARG A 50 -3.11 22.24 -11.00
N ILE A 51 -2.76 21.01 -11.39
CA ILE A 51 -1.67 20.23 -10.77
C ILE A 51 -0.56 20.06 -11.79
N ARG A 52 0.64 20.58 -11.48
CA ARG A 52 1.80 20.45 -12.37
C ARG A 52 2.55 19.16 -12.07
N VAL A 53 2.49 18.20 -12.98
CA VAL A 53 3.11 16.88 -12.81
C VAL A 53 4.43 16.79 -13.55
N TYR A 54 5.46 16.28 -12.87
CA TYR A 54 6.81 16.09 -13.39
C TYR A 54 7.17 14.59 -13.33
N PRO A 55 6.73 13.78 -14.30
CA PRO A 55 6.99 12.35 -14.35
C PRO A 55 8.38 12.08 -14.93
N ILE A 56 9.43 12.50 -14.23
CA ILE A 56 10.81 12.50 -14.74
C ILE A 56 11.71 11.47 -14.06
N MET A 57 11.25 10.80 -13.01
CA MET A 57 12.07 9.86 -12.24
C MET A 57 12.02 8.47 -12.88
N GLN A 58 13.10 8.05 -13.55
CA GLN A 58 13.14 6.72 -14.20
C GLN A 58 13.20 5.60 -13.14
N THR A 59 13.99 5.85 -12.11
CA THR A 59 14.06 5.04 -10.90
C THR A 59 14.10 5.95 -9.68
N TRP A 60 14.12 5.36 -8.50
CA TRP A 60 14.41 6.07 -7.24
C TRP A 60 15.74 5.58 -6.64
N GLY A 61 16.72 5.36 -7.54
CA GLY A 61 18.08 4.92 -7.23
C GLY A 61 19.05 6.08 -7.00
N TRP A 62 20.28 5.77 -6.56
CA TRP A 62 21.32 6.77 -6.29
C TRP A 62 21.69 7.64 -7.50
N LEU A 63 21.66 7.07 -8.71
CA LEU A 63 21.93 7.79 -9.96
C LEU A 63 20.96 8.95 -10.21
N GLU A 64 19.76 8.84 -9.65
CA GLU A 64 18.69 9.83 -9.80
C GLU A 64 18.77 10.94 -8.74
N LEU A 65 19.67 10.84 -7.75
CA LEU A 65 19.83 11.84 -6.69
C LEU A 65 20.22 13.22 -7.26
N LEU A 66 21.09 13.26 -8.28
CA LEU A 66 21.46 14.49 -8.96
C LEU A 66 20.29 15.09 -9.75
N ARG A 67 19.42 14.24 -10.30
CA ARG A 67 18.19 14.68 -10.98
C ARG A 67 17.24 15.33 -9.98
N VAL A 68 16.97 14.67 -8.84
CA VAL A 68 16.14 15.26 -7.77
C VAL A 68 16.72 16.57 -7.28
N ARG A 69 18.04 16.62 -7.01
CA ARG A 69 18.74 17.84 -6.58
C ARG A 69 18.56 18.99 -7.58
N SER A 70 18.78 18.73 -8.87
CA SER A 70 18.67 19.75 -9.93
C SER A 70 17.22 20.20 -10.10
N PHE A 71 16.28 19.26 -10.04
CA PHE A 71 14.85 19.56 -10.08
C PHE A 71 14.41 20.42 -8.88
N LEU A 72 14.82 20.08 -7.66
CA LEU A 72 14.52 20.87 -6.45
C LEU A 72 14.98 22.31 -6.60
N LYS A 73 16.20 22.53 -7.08
CA LYS A 73 16.74 23.87 -7.37
C LYS A 73 15.86 24.63 -8.37
N ASN A 74 15.53 24.01 -9.50
CA ASN A 74 14.75 24.64 -10.56
C ASN A 74 13.29 24.89 -10.16
N CYS A 75 12.69 23.97 -9.40
CA CYS A 75 11.34 24.09 -8.89
C CYS A 75 11.23 25.22 -7.85
N SER A 76 12.25 25.37 -6.99
CA SER A 76 12.31 26.33 -5.89
C SER A 76 10.99 26.37 -5.10
N PRO A 77 10.64 25.27 -4.40
CA PRO A 77 9.38 25.17 -3.66
C PRO A 77 9.43 25.94 -2.33
N ASP A 78 8.26 26.44 -1.89
CA ASP A 78 8.08 27.05 -0.58
C ASP A 78 7.92 25.99 0.52
N ALA A 79 7.54 24.76 0.15
CA ALA A 79 7.46 23.59 1.03
C ALA A 79 7.60 22.28 0.23
N VAL A 80 8.13 21.24 0.86
CA VAL A 80 8.24 19.89 0.29
C VAL A 80 7.42 18.91 1.12
N PHE A 81 6.60 18.11 0.46
CA PHE A 81 5.76 17.07 1.07
C PHE A 81 6.10 15.72 0.44
N LEU A 82 6.76 14.84 1.19
CA LEU A 82 7.12 13.51 0.74
C LEU A 82 6.09 12.48 1.18
N MET A 83 5.49 11.76 0.23
CA MET A 83 4.71 10.56 0.50
C MET A 83 5.64 9.36 0.45
N TYR A 84 5.88 8.76 1.62
CA TYR A 84 6.84 7.67 1.78
C TYR A 84 6.19 6.34 2.12
N ILE A 85 6.32 5.40 1.17
CA ILE A 85 6.00 3.98 1.35
C ILE A 85 7.10 3.16 0.65
N GLY A 86 7.83 2.35 1.42
CA GLY A 86 9.00 1.61 0.96
C GLY A 86 8.75 0.84 -0.35
N LEU A 87 7.60 0.18 -0.46
CA LEU A 87 7.22 -0.59 -1.65
C LEU A 87 7.21 0.24 -2.94
N MET A 88 6.66 1.46 -2.92
CA MET A 88 6.59 2.31 -4.13
C MET A 88 7.97 2.81 -4.56
N TYR A 89 8.93 2.85 -3.64
CA TYR A 89 10.33 3.16 -3.91
C TYR A 89 11.21 1.92 -4.06
N LYS A 90 10.62 0.72 -4.23
CA LYS A 90 11.31 -0.57 -4.34
C LYS A 90 12.28 -0.84 -3.18
N PHE A 91 11.94 -0.36 -1.99
CA PHE A 91 12.74 -0.42 -0.77
C PHE A 91 14.13 0.21 -0.90
N HIS A 92 14.36 1.04 -1.92
CA HIS A 92 15.65 1.65 -2.18
C HIS A 92 15.92 2.83 -1.21
N PRO A 93 17.13 2.93 -0.62
CA PRO A 93 17.42 3.94 0.40
C PRO A 93 17.55 5.38 -0.09
N MET A 94 17.69 5.66 -1.39
CA MET A 94 17.96 7.03 -1.88
C MET A 94 16.95 8.06 -1.37
N VAL A 95 15.67 7.71 -1.39
CA VAL A 95 14.59 8.64 -1.03
C VAL A 95 14.63 9.02 0.46
N THR A 96 15.22 8.17 1.30
CA THR A 96 15.31 8.42 2.73
C THR A 96 16.33 9.50 3.10
N PHE A 97 17.11 9.99 2.13
CA PHE A 97 18.06 11.10 2.26
C PHE A 97 17.57 12.41 1.63
N LEU A 98 16.36 12.45 1.07
CA LEU A 98 15.81 13.67 0.48
C LEU A 98 15.60 14.82 1.46
N PRO A 99 15.21 14.62 2.73
CA PRO A 99 15.12 15.74 3.66
C PRO A 99 16.48 16.41 3.89
N THR A 100 17.55 15.64 4.12
CA THR A 100 18.92 16.20 4.23
C THR A 100 19.32 16.97 2.98
N LEU A 101 19.04 16.41 1.79
CA LEU A 101 19.33 17.06 0.52
C LEU A 101 18.56 18.37 0.38
N SER A 102 17.28 18.37 0.71
CA SER A 102 16.42 19.55 0.65
C SER A 102 16.89 20.61 1.63
N LYS A 103 17.20 20.25 2.88
CA LYS A 103 17.72 21.18 3.90
C LYS A 103 19.08 21.76 3.53
N GLY A 104 19.94 20.99 2.86
CA GLY A 104 21.21 21.50 2.34
C GLY A 104 21.05 22.48 1.17
N LEU A 105 19.96 22.41 0.41
CA LEU A 105 19.64 23.37 -0.65
C LEU A 105 18.88 24.59 -0.12
N PHE A 106 17.95 24.34 0.80
CA PHE A 106 16.97 25.29 1.30
C PHE A 106 16.75 25.09 2.82
N PRO A 107 17.63 25.65 3.67
CA PRO A 107 17.55 25.42 5.12
C PRO A 107 16.19 25.79 5.74
N ASN A 108 15.57 26.86 5.23
CA ASN A 108 14.32 27.42 5.75
C ASN A 108 13.06 26.84 5.10
N VAL A 109 13.18 25.99 4.08
CA VAL A 109 12.00 25.38 3.44
C VAL A 109 11.54 24.19 4.29
N PRO A 110 10.26 24.15 4.71
CA PRO A 110 9.72 23.03 5.46
C PRO A 110 9.67 21.76 4.60
N PHE A 111 10.14 20.66 5.17
CA PHE A 111 10.08 19.32 4.61
C PHE A 111 9.22 18.44 5.50
N VAL A 112 8.07 18.00 5.00
CA VAL A 112 7.13 17.14 5.72
C VAL A 112 7.15 15.75 5.10
N THR A 113 7.36 14.72 5.91
CA THR A 113 7.27 13.33 5.45
C THR A 113 6.01 12.67 5.99
N ARG A 114 5.16 12.15 5.09
CA ARG A 114 4.07 11.24 5.47
C ARG A 114 4.54 9.80 5.33
N TYR A 115 4.61 9.09 6.46
CA TYR A 115 5.17 7.75 6.55
C TYR A 115 4.06 6.68 6.55
N GLU A 116 3.94 5.98 5.43
CA GLU A 116 2.86 5.00 5.20
C GLU A 116 3.35 3.55 5.30
N SER A 117 4.67 3.33 5.41
CA SER A 117 5.26 2.00 5.60
C SER A 117 4.91 1.42 6.97
N ALA A 118 4.02 0.44 7.00
CA ALA A 118 3.58 -0.22 8.23
C ALA A 118 4.54 -1.31 8.77
N PHE A 119 5.55 -1.73 7.98
CA PHE A 119 6.43 -2.86 8.33
C PHE A 119 7.88 -2.66 7.91
N VAL A 120 8.13 -2.25 6.67
CA VAL A 120 9.49 -2.06 6.14
C VAL A 120 9.58 -0.72 5.41
N GLY A 121 10.53 0.12 5.84
CA GLY A 121 10.93 1.36 5.17
C GLY A 121 11.81 1.05 3.96
N ALA A 122 13.02 1.60 3.90
CA ALA A 122 14.02 1.10 2.97
C ALA A 122 14.59 -0.22 3.50
N ASP A 123 14.99 -1.09 2.59
CA ASP A 123 15.70 -2.31 2.92
C ASP A 123 17.04 -2.34 2.17
N PRO A 124 18.07 -1.66 2.70
CA PRO A 124 19.39 -1.67 2.09
C PRO A 124 19.99 -3.07 1.94
N SER A 125 19.51 -4.08 2.67
CA SER A 125 20.04 -5.44 2.58
C SER A 125 19.67 -6.12 1.26
N LYS A 126 18.54 -5.74 0.66
CA LYS A 126 18.06 -6.22 -0.64
C LYS A 126 18.69 -5.48 -1.82
N THR A 127 19.59 -4.53 -1.56
CA THR A 127 20.29 -3.77 -2.61
C THR A 127 21.69 -4.33 -2.84
N GLY A 128 22.18 -4.22 -4.08
CA GLY A 128 23.51 -4.69 -4.46
C GLY A 128 24.64 -4.03 -3.64
N ILE A 129 25.81 -4.68 -3.62
CA ILE A 129 26.98 -4.27 -2.82
C ILE A 129 27.36 -2.79 -3.05
N VAL A 130 27.31 -2.33 -4.31
CA VAL A 130 27.60 -0.94 -4.69
C VAL A 130 26.62 0.04 -4.03
N SER A 131 25.33 -0.29 -3.99
CA SER A 131 24.30 0.56 -3.35
C SER A 131 24.53 0.65 -1.84
N ARG A 132 24.94 -0.45 -1.20
CA ARG A 132 25.28 -0.46 0.23
C ARG A 132 26.52 0.37 0.55
N LEU A 133 27.54 0.34 -0.30
CA LEU A 133 28.72 1.19 -0.14
C LEU A 133 28.35 2.66 -0.31
N PHE A 134 27.57 2.99 -1.34
CA PHE A 134 27.09 4.36 -1.54
C PHE A 134 26.22 4.84 -0.37
N ARG A 135 25.38 3.96 0.21
CA ARG A 135 24.66 4.29 1.45
C ARG A 135 25.61 4.67 2.58
N LYS A 136 26.72 3.95 2.78
CA LYS A 136 27.71 4.32 3.82
C LYS A 136 28.27 5.73 3.59
N LEU A 137 28.57 6.09 2.34
CA LEU A 137 28.99 7.44 1.98
C LEU A 137 27.89 8.46 2.27
N MET A 138 26.63 8.15 1.95
CA MET A 138 25.50 9.04 2.21
C MET A 138 25.22 9.21 3.71
N VAL A 139 25.41 8.17 4.51
CA VAL A 139 25.34 8.25 5.98
C VAL A 139 26.41 9.22 6.50
N GLN A 140 27.65 9.09 6.01
CA GLN A 140 28.74 10.00 6.38
C GLN A 140 28.47 11.43 5.96
N TRP A 141 28.02 11.64 4.72
CA TRP A 141 27.63 12.96 4.19
C TRP A 141 26.48 13.60 4.99
N ALA A 142 25.52 12.79 5.45
CA ALA A 142 24.44 13.24 6.31
C ALA A 142 24.86 13.46 7.78
N GLY A 143 26.15 13.38 8.11
CA GLY A 143 26.69 13.63 9.46
C GLY A 143 26.84 12.40 10.35
N GLY A 144 26.53 11.20 9.86
CA GLY A 144 26.82 9.91 10.50
C GLY A 144 25.99 9.53 11.72
N LYS A 145 25.52 10.51 12.51
CA LYS A 145 24.71 10.29 13.71
C LYS A 145 23.22 10.21 13.38
N ASP A 146 22.50 9.36 14.11
CA ASP A 146 21.03 9.27 14.06
C ASP A 146 20.45 9.00 12.66
N VAL A 147 21.19 8.28 11.82
CA VAL A 147 20.72 7.83 10.50
C VAL A 147 20.20 6.41 10.63
N ALA A 148 18.87 6.26 10.72
CA ALA A 148 18.22 4.99 10.90
C ALA A 148 18.46 4.03 9.71
N TYR A 149 18.44 2.72 9.97
CA TYR A 149 18.73 1.75 8.92
C TYR A 149 17.67 1.78 7.81
N SER A 150 16.39 1.74 8.20
CA SER A 150 15.23 1.71 7.30
C SER A 150 14.74 3.08 6.88
N SER A 151 14.60 4.04 7.81
CA SER A 151 14.08 5.37 7.50
C SER A 151 15.15 6.41 7.17
N GLY A 152 16.44 6.04 7.18
CA GLY A 152 17.54 6.94 6.84
C GLY A 152 17.49 8.23 7.65
N THR A 153 17.32 9.36 6.96
CA THR A 153 17.21 10.69 7.57
C THR A 153 15.79 11.22 7.61
N LEU A 154 14.79 10.44 7.16
CA LEU A 154 13.38 10.86 7.10
C LEU A 154 12.90 11.39 8.44
N LEU A 155 13.13 10.62 9.51
CA LEU A 155 12.66 11.01 10.83
C LEU A 155 13.48 12.15 11.41
N ARG A 156 14.80 12.15 11.16
CA ARG A 156 15.74 13.13 11.72
C ARG A 156 15.60 14.52 11.08
N ASP A 157 15.53 14.60 9.76
CA ASP A 157 15.72 15.85 9.01
C ASP A 157 14.43 16.45 8.44
N SER A 158 13.30 15.74 8.50
CA SER A 158 11.99 16.34 8.23
C SER A 158 11.60 17.29 9.37
N ASP A 159 10.98 18.42 9.07
CA ASP A 159 10.45 19.36 10.07
C ASP A 159 9.20 18.79 10.77
N ALA A 160 8.42 17.99 10.05
CA ALA A 160 7.30 17.24 10.60
C ALA A 160 7.18 15.85 9.96
N VAL A 161 6.71 14.88 10.73
CA VAL A 161 6.43 13.52 10.25
C VAL A 161 4.97 13.18 10.51
N ILE A 162 4.25 12.70 9.50
CA ILE A 162 2.86 12.28 9.63
C ILE A 162 2.80 10.77 9.76
N ALA A 163 2.23 10.30 10.86
CA ALA A 163 1.83 8.91 11.08
C ALA A 163 0.33 8.74 10.80
N LEU A 164 -0.05 7.57 10.26
CA LEU A 164 -1.44 7.32 9.82
C LEU A 164 -2.33 6.72 10.93
N CYS A 165 -1.72 6.11 11.93
CA CYS A 165 -2.40 5.50 13.08
C CYS A 165 -1.42 5.40 14.27
N GLU A 166 -1.94 5.13 15.47
CA GLU A 166 -1.10 5.03 16.68
C GLU A 166 -0.04 3.93 16.55
N ARG A 167 -0.35 2.83 15.84
CA ARG A 167 0.64 1.79 15.54
C ARG A 167 1.82 2.35 14.73
N HIS A 168 1.55 3.15 13.69
CA HIS A 168 2.62 3.80 12.91
C HIS A 168 3.42 4.74 13.78
N ARG A 169 2.76 5.57 14.60
CA ARG A 169 3.42 6.48 15.52
C ARG A 169 4.34 5.73 16.49
N ALA A 170 3.87 4.64 17.09
CA ALA A 170 4.67 3.80 17.98
C ALA A 170 5.92 3.24 17.29
N MET A 171 5.80 2.73 16.06
CA MET A 171 6.95 2.23 15.29
C MET A 171 7.98 3.32 14.99
N LEU A 172 7.53 4.54 14.66
CA LEU A 172 8.43 5.67 14.42
C LEU A 172 9.16 6.09 15.71
N LEU A 173 8.48 6.06 16.85
CA LEU A 173 9.05 6.37 18.16
C LEU A 173 10.07 5.31 18.60
N GLU A 174 9.81 4.04 18.30
CA GLU A 174 10.75 2.95 18.57
C GLU A 174 12.02 3.07 17.70
N GLU A 175 11.87 3.41 16.42
CA GLU A 175 13.00 3.56 15.50
C GLU A 175 13.85 4.82 15.81
N TRP A 176 13.21 5.96 16.11
CA TRP A 176 13.92 7.20 16.47
C TRP A 176 13.11 8.04 17.48
N PRO A 177 13.31 7.83 18.80
CA PRO A 177 12.53 8.46 19.87
C PRO A 177 12.36 10.00 19.80
N PRO A 178 13.36 10.78 19.35
CA PRO A 178 13.20 12.23 19.23
C PRO A 178 12.15 12.68 18.20
N VAL A 179 11.65 11.78 17.33
CA VAL A 179 10.54 12.09 16.41
C VAL A 179 9.28 12.51 17.15
N SER A 180 9.13 12.11 18.43
CA SER A 180 8.01 12.47 19.31
C SER A 180 7.66 13.96 19.30
N GLN A 181 8.66 14.83 19.14
CA GLN A 181 8.48 16.28 19.18
C GLN A 181 7.84 16.87 17.91
N LYS A 182 7.77 16.08 16.82
CA LYS A 182 7.35 16.55 15.49
C LYS A 182 6.49 15.56 14.72
N VAL A 183 6.01 14.51 15.38
CA VAL A 183 5.11 13.54 14.79
C VAL A 183 3.66 13.98 14.96
N ALA A 184 2.92 14.04 13.86
CA ALA A 184 1.49 14.30 13.83
C ALA A 184 0.72 13.04 13.43
N LEU A 185 -0.40 12.77 14.10
CA LEU A 185 -1.28 11.67 13.78
C LEU A 185 -2.38 12.16 12.83
N ILE A 186 -2.29 11.83 11.54
CA ILE A 186 -3.26 12.24 10.51
C ILE A 186 -3.64 11.02 9.68
N PRO A 187 -4.77 10.35 9.98
CA PRO A 187 -5.24 9.21 9.21
C PRO A 187 -5.63 9.60 7.77
N PRO A 188 -5.37 8.73 6.77
CA PRO A 188 -5.85 8.96 5.42
C PRO A 188 -7.38 8.92 5.35
N PRO A 189 -8.02 9.78 4.55
CA PRO A 189 -9.42 9.58 4.19
C PRO A 189 -9.57 8.30 3.35
N PRO A 190 -10.76 7.69 3.31
CA PRO A 190 -11.03 6.57 2.42
C PRO A 190 -10.85 7.00 0.96
N ASN A 191 -10.18 6.16 0.16
CA ASN A 191 -10.10 6.33 -1.30
C ASN A 191 -11.41 5.98 -2.02
N LEU A 192 -12.41 5.51 -1.28
CA LEU A 192 -13.71 5.09 -1.80
C LEU A 192 -14.76 6.14 -1.48
N PHE A 193 -15.58 6.45 -2.47
CA PHE A 193 -16.81 7.19 -2.24
C PHE A 193 -17.82 6.30 -1.52
N ILE A 194 -18.31 6.76 -0.38
CA ILE A 194 -19.38 6.07 0.35
C ILE A 194 -20.69 6.38 -0.37
N ALA A 195 -21.27 5.36 -1.02
CA ALA A 195 -22.57 5.50 -1.65
C ALA A 195 -23.68 5.59 -0.58
N SER A 196 -24.64 6.49 -0.79
CA SER A 196 -25.86 6.53 0.04
C SER A 196 -26.65 5.22 -0.12
N ASN A 197 -27.12 4.67 1.00
CA ASN A 197 -28.05 3.54 1.02
C ASN A 197 -29.47 3.97 1.45
N ALA A 198 -29.84 5.22 1.19
CA ALA A 198 -31.21 5.69 1.40
C ALA A 198 -32.20 4.78 0.67
N GLY A 199 -33.21 4.29 1.41
CA GLY A 199 -34.22 3.37 0.88
C GLY A 199 -33.72 1.96 0.52
N GLY A 200 -32.51 1.57 0.91
CA GLY A 200 -32.00 0.20 0.69
C GLY A 200 -31.58 -0.14 -0.75
N MET A 201 -31.79 0.75 -1.71
CA MET A 201 -31.51 0.51 -3.14
C MET A 201 -30.04 0.18 -3.44
N ALA A 202 -29.08 0.77 -2.71
CA ALA A 202 -27.67 0.48 -2.93
C ALA A 202 -27.33 -0.95 -2.48
N ARG A 203 -27.91 -1.40 -1.35
CA ARG A 203 -27.82 -2.77 -0.88
C ARG A 203 -28.42 -3.75 -1.89
N GLU A 204 -29.65 -3.52 -2.35
CA GLU A 204 -30.30 -4.41 -3.34
C GLU A 204 -29.48 -4.51 -4.62
N ARG A 205 -29.07 -3.38 -5.21
CA ARG A 205 -28.20 -3.38 -6.40
C ARG A 205 -26.90 -4.13 -6.18
N GLY A 206 -26.26 -3.96 -5.02
CA GLY A 206 -25.05 -4.68 -4.65
C GLY A 206 -25.28 -6.18 -4.57
N ARG A 207 -26.38 -6.61 -3.95
CA ARG A 207 -26.76 -8.02 -3.84
C ARG A 207 -27.06 -8.65 -5.20
N THR A 208 -27.83 -7.96 -6.05
CA THR A 208 -28.10 -8.39 -7.42
C THR A 208 -26.80 -8.56 -8.23
N ARG A 209 -25.88 -7.59 -8.14
CA ARG A 209 -24.58 -7.68 -8.85
C ARG A 209 -23.69 -8.82 -8.35
N LEU A 210 -23.80 -9.16 -7.07
CA LEU A 210 -23.04 -10.24 -6.44
C LEU A 210 -23.73 -11.60 -6.56
N GLY A 211 -24.92 -11.68 -7.17
CA GLY A 211 -25.68 -12.92 -7.31
C GLY A 211 -26.23 -13.49 -6.00
N VAL A 212 -26.40 -12.66 -4.98
CA VAL A 212 -26.91 -13.08 -3.66
C VAL A 212 -28.36 -12.63 -3.44
N THR A 213 -29.17 -13.51 -2.88
CA THR A 213 -30.61 -13.31 -2.64
C THR A 213 -30.86 -12.44 -1.41
N ALA A 214 -32.07 -11.96 -1.13
CA ALA A 214 -32.34 -11.18 0.08
C ALA A 214 -32.16 -11.97 1.39
N GLY A 215 -32.36 -13.29 1.37
CA GLY A 215 -32.32 -14.17 2.54
C GLY A 215 -30.92 -14.61 2.97
N GLU A 216 -29.90 -14.45 2.13
CA GLU A 216 -28.54 -14.91 2.46
C GLU A 216 -27.82 -13.99 3.45
N PHE A 217 -27.10 -14.57 4.41
CA PHE A 217 -26.23 -13.81 5.31
C PHE A 217 -24.86 -13.63 4.66
N VAL A 218 -24.54 -12.41 4.22
CA VAL A 218 -23.34 -12.17 3.41
C VAL A 218 -22.24 -11.52 4.26
N VAL A 219 -21.11 -12.21 4.37
CA VAL A 219 -19.85 -11.68 4.88
C VAL A 219 -18.96 -11.35 3.70
N THR A 220 -18.33 -10.18 3.71
CA THR A 220 -17.48 -9.73 2.60
C THR A 220 -16.09 -9.39 3.11
N PHE A 221 -15.07 -10.01 2.51
CA PHE A 221 -13.70 -9.54 2.57
C PHE A 221 -13.45 -8.61 1.38
N PHE A 222 -13.03 -7.38 1.65
CA PHE A 222 -12.69 -6.40 0.62
C PHE A 222 -11.20 -6.04 0.70
N GLY A 223 -10.44 -6.39 -0.34
CA GLY A 223 -9.01 -6.13 -0.41
C GLY A 223 -8.23 -7.23 -1.15
N TYR A 224 -6.93 -7.02 -1.30
CA TYR A 224 -6.06 -8.02 -1.89
C TYR A 224 -5.77 -9.20 -0.96
N LEU A 225 -5.50 -10.37 -1.54
CA LEU A 225 -5.19 -11.60 -0.81
C LEU A 225 -3.66 -11.75 -0.63
N TYR A 226 -3.17 -11.58 0.61
CA TYR A 226 -1.78 -11.80 1.01
C TYR A 226 -1.67 -12.06 2.53
N PRO A 227 -0.58 -12.69 3.03
CA PRO A 227 -0.54 -13.33 4.37
C PRO A 227 -0.97 -12.47 5.55
N ILE A 228 -0.64 -11.17 5.56
CA ILE A 228 -0.92 -10.31 6.71
C ILE A 228 -2.39 -9.89 6.81
N LYS A 229 -3.25 -10.29 5.86
CA LYS A 229 -4.67 -9.97 5.88
C LYS A 229 -5.49 -10.94 6.73
N GLY A 230 -4.88 -12.01 7.25
CA GLY A 230 -5.53 -12.97 8.14
C GLY A 230 -6.67 -13.73 7.45
N ILE A 231 -6.48 -14.06 6.17
CA ILE A 231 -7.47 -14.79 5.36
C ILE A 231 -7.75 -16.16 5.96
N GLU A 232 -6.72 -16.81 6.50
CA GLU A 232 -6.78 -18.10 7.17
C GLU A 232 -7.69 -18.03 8.41
N THR A 233 -7.56 -16.95 9.19
CA THR A 233 -8.43 -16.69 10.35
C THR A 233 -9.87 -16.49 9.90
N LEU A 234 -10.09 -15.72 8.83
CA LEU A 234 -11.42 -15.49 8.27
C LEU A 234 -12.06 -16.79 7.78
N LEU A 235 -11.33 -17.62 7.03
CA LEU A 235 -11.83 -18.89 6.51
C LEU A 235 -12.18 -19.87 7.64
N ARG A 236 -11.32 -20.00 8.65
CA ARG A 236 -11.59 -20.83 9.83
C ARG A 236 -12.81 -20.36 10.59
N ALA A 237 -12.94 -19.06 10.84
CA ALA A 237 -14.10 -18.50 11.52
C ALA A 237 -15.39 -18.69 10.69
N PHE A 238 -15.31 -18.51 9.37
CA PHE A 238 -16.46 -18.66 8.50
C PHE A 238 -16.95 -20.10 8.42
N ALA A 239 -16.06 -21.11 8.50
CA ALA A 239 -16.46 -22.52 8.58
C ALA A 239 -17.39 -22.79 9.78
N SER A 240 -17.11 -22.20 10.93
CA SER A 240 -17.99 -22.29 12.11
C SER A 240 -19.34 -21.59 11.88
N VAL A 241 -19.34 -20.45 11.17
CA VAL A 241 -20.57 -19.73 10.82
C VAL A 241 -21.42 -20.54 9.84
N SER A 242 -20.83 -21.09 8.78
CA SER A 242 -21.55 -21.84 7.75
C SER A 242 -22.15 -23.14 8.29
N ALA A 243 -21.52 -23.77 9.29
CA ALA A 243 -22.07 -24.95 9.96
C ALA A 243 -23.37 -24.66 10.72
N GLN A 244 -23.55 -23.42 11.21
CA GLN A 244 -24.74 -23.00 11.96
C GLN A 244 -25.75 -22.24 11.08
N ARG A 245 -25.29 -21.67 9.96
CA ARG A 245 -26.08 -20.86 9.02
C ARG A 245 -25.80 -21.29 7.59
N PRO A 246 -26.53 -22.29 7.06
CA PRO A 246 -26.36 -22.77 5.68
C PRO A 246 -26.57 -21.69 4.61
N GLU A 247 -27.32 -20.64 4.94
CA GLU A 247 -27.56 -19.46 4.10
C GLU A 247 -26.41 -18.44 4.12
N ALA A 248 -25.38 -18.65 4.94
CA ALA A 248 -24.23 -17.77 4.99
C ALA A 248 -23.38 -17.88 3.71
N ARG A 249 -22.93 -16.73 3.21
CA ARG A 249 -22.03 -16.60 2.06
C ARG A 249 -20.83 -15.75 2.42
N LEU A 250 -19.63 -16.25 2.12
CA LEU A 250 -18.39 -15.48 2.20
C LEU A 250 -17.98 -15.05 0.80
N LEU A 251 -17.92 -13.74 0.58
CA LEU A 251 -17.50 -13.14 -0.67
C LEU A 251 -16.14 -12.48 -0.53
N PHE A 252 -15.23 -12.78 -1.44
CA PHE A 252 -13.96 -12.09 -1.58
C PHE A 252 -14.07 -11.08 -2.73
N ILE A 253 -13.92 -9.80 -2.43
CA ILE A 253 -13.97 -8.70 -3.39
C ILE A 253 -12.58 -8.06 -3.44
N GLY A 254 -11.82 -8.38 -4.48
CA GLY A 254 -10.46 -7.91 -4.68
C GLY A 254 -9.69 -8.83 -5.62
N GLY A 255 -8.43 -8.48 -5.90
CA GLY A 255 -7.53 -9.27 -6.75
C GLY A 255 -6.38 -9.91 -5.98
N LYS A 256 -5.43 -10.47 -6.73
CA LYS A 256 -4.08 -10.77 -6.22
C LYS A 256 -3.25 -9.47 -6.22
N VAL A 257 -2.36 -9.27 -5.25
CA VAL A 257 -1.21 -8.40 -5.49
C VAL A 257 -0.14 -9.29 -6.11
N GLY A 258 0.43 -8.89 -7.25
CA GLY A 258 1.67 -9.47 -7.76
C GLY A 258 2.84 -9.08 -6.86
N LEU A 259 2.87 -9.62 -5.64
CA LEU A 259 4.05 -9.66 -4.78
C LEU A 259 4.84 -10.94 -5.07
N ASP A 260 4.73 -11.48 -6.29
CA ASP A 260 5.45 -12.66 -6.73
C ASP A 260 6.94 -12.41 -6.55
N VAL A 261 7.47 -13.02 -5.49
CA VAL A 261 8.89 -13.30 -5.37
C VAL A 261 9.13 -14.41 -6.41
N GLU A 262 9.99 -14.19 -7.39
CA GLU A 262 10.35 -15.22 -8.37
C GLU A 262 10.64 -16.55 -7.64
N GLY A 263 9.83 -17.58 -7.92
CA GLY A 263 9.99 -18.94 -7.38
C GLY A 263 9.17 -19.31 -6.12
N GLY A 264 8.32 -18.42 -5.58
CA GLY A 264 7.41 -18.74 -4.46
C GLY A 264 6.06 -19.33 -4.89
N VAL A 265 5.47 -20.21 -4.08
CA VAL A 265 4.08 -20.66 -4.26
C VAL A 265 3.15 -19.45 -4.09
N SER A 266 2.21 -19.25 -5.02
CA SER A 266 1.27 -18.13 -4.95
C SER A 266 0.39 -18.29 -3.71
N TYR A 267 0.44 -17.32 -2.79
CA TYR A 267 -0.40 -17.29 -1.57
C TYR A 267 -1.90 -17.44 -1.91
N PHE A 268 -2.32 -16.91 -3.04
CA PHE A 268 -3.70 -17.10 -3.52
C PHE A 268 -4.01 -18.57 -3.80
N ASP A 269 -3.06 -19.31 -4.35
CA ASP A 269 -3.21 -20.72 -4.69
C ASP A 269 -3.22 -21.56 -3.40
N GLU A 270 -2.43 -21.17 -2.39
CA GLU A 270 -2.51 -21.73 -1.03
C GLU A 270 -3.88 -21.47 -0.38
N MET A 271 -4.44 -20.26 -0.51
CA MET A 271 -5.77 -19.95 0.03
C MET A 271 -6.89 -20.69 -0.73
N GLN A 272 -6.76 -20.87 -2.04
CA GLN A 272 -7.65 -21.74 -2.82
C GLN A 272 -7.55 -23.20 -2.35
N ALA A 273 -6.33 -23.69 -2.10
CA ALA A 273 -6.11 -25.03 -1.57
C ALA A 273 -6.70 -25.18 -0.16
N LEU A 274 -6.63 -24.16 0.69
CA LEU A 274 -7.30 -24.17 2.01
C LEU A 274 -8.82 -24.13 1.90
N LYS A 275 -9.37 -23.35 0.96
CA LYS A 275 -10.82 -23.36 0.68
C LYS A 275 -11.25 -24.76 0.24
N LEU A 276 -10.53 -25.36 -0.71
CA LEU A 276 -10.78 -26.73 -1.14
C LEU A 276 -10.62 -27.69 0.05
N ALA A 277 -9.52 -27.66 0.80
CA ALA A 277 -9.35 -28.51 1.96
C ALA A 277 -10.51 -28.37 2.97
N ALA A 278 -10.99 -27.16 3.24
CA ALA A 278 -12.16 -26.93 4.09
C ALA A 278 -13.47 -27.54 3.52
N GLU A 279 -13.64 -27.57 2.20
CA GLU A 279 -14.72 -28.32 1.53
C GLU A 279 -14.53 -29.85 1.63
N TRP A 280 -13.29 -30.35 1.77
CA TRP A 280 -12.94 -31.78 1.84
C TRP A 280 -12.94 -32.37 3.27
N PHE A 281 -12.94 -31.54 4.32
CA PHE A 281 -12.97 -32.01 5.71
C PHE A 281 -14.36 -32.44 6.22
N SER A 282 -15.39 -32.42 5.36
CA SER A 282 -16.65 -33.10 5.63
C SER A 282 -16.59 -34.53 5.14
N TRP A 283 -16.66 -35.51 6.06
CA TRP A 283 -16.80 -36.93 5.71
C TRP A 283 -17.97 -37.15 4.76
N GLU A 284 -19.07 -36.40 4.93
CA GLU A 284 -20.26 -36.50 4.09
C GLU A 284 -19.98 -36.07 2.64
N THR A 285 -19.28 -34.95 2.44
CA THR A 285 -18.91 -34.45 1.10
C THR A 285 -17.86 -35.34 0.43
N ALA A 286 -16.89 -35.85 1.20
CA ALA A 286 -15.91 -36.82 0.71
C ALA A 286 -16.58 -38.14 0.29
N THR A 287 -17.53 -38.63 1.08
CA THR A 287 -18.30 -39.85 0.78
C THR A 287 -19.20 -39.66 -0.44
N GLU A 288 -19.95 -38.57 -0.54
CA GLU A 288 -20.88 -38.34 -1.65
C GLU A 288 -20.18 -38.20 -3.01
N LYS A 289 -19.03 -37.50 -3.05
CA LYS A 289 -18.23 -37.38 -4.26
C LYS A 289 -17.49 -38.68 -4.62
N THR A 290 -17.04 -39.43 -3.61
CA THR A 290 -16.49 -40.77 -3.83
C THR A 290 -17.55 -41.71 -4.41
N LEU A 291 -18.78 -41.69 -3.89
CA LEU A 291 -19.91 -42.45 -4.44
C LEU A 291 -20.26 -42.02 -5.87
N THR A 292 -20.20 -40.72 -6.17
CA THR A 292 -20.42 -40.18 -7.52
C THR A 292 -19.34 -40.63 -8.51
N ALA A 293 -18.07 -40.67 -8.08
CA ALA A 293 -16.96 -41.18 -8.88
C ALA A 293 -17.00 -42.72 -9.04
N LEU A 294 -17.61 -43.45 -8.11
CA LEU A 294 -17.80 -44.89 -8.16
C LEU A 294 -19.04 -45.32 -8.96
N ARG A 295 -20.04 -44.44 -9.15
CA ARG A 295 -21.28 -44.73 -9.90
C ARG A 295 -21.07 -45.30 -11.30
N PRO A 296 -20.14 -44.80 -12.14
CA PRO A 296 -19.88 -45.38 -13.46
C PRO A 296 -19.31 -46.80 -13.43
N ARG A 297 -18.82 -47.28 -12.27
CA ARG A 297 -18.20 -48.60 -12.11
C ARG A 297 -19.09 -49.65 -11.43
N LEU A 298 -20.23 -49.24 -10.88
CA LEU A 298 -21.18 -50.12 -10.19
C LEU A 298 -22.35 -50.55 -11.08
N SER A 299 -22.63 -49.83 -12.17
CA SER A 299 -23.64 -50.22 -13.17
C SER A 299 -23.22 -51.41 -14.05
N ASP A 300 -21.93 -51.76 -14.08
CA ASP A 300 -21.40 -52.89 -14.86
C ASP A 300 -21.23 -54.18 -14.05
N LYS A 301 -21.71 -54.23 -12.80
CA LYS A 301 -21.61 -55.41 -11.92
C LYS A 301 -22.89 -55.72 -11.12
N VAL A 302 -24.05 -55.61 -11.76
CA VAL A 302 -25.26 -56.29 -11.30
C VAL A 302 -25.94 -56.97 -12.48
N VAL A 303 -25.49 -58.19 -12.77
CA VAL A 303 -26.28 -59.32 -13.30
C VAL A 303 -25.89 -60.53 -12.45
#